data_AF-A0A0Q4YVD6-F1
#
_entry.id   AF-A0A0Q4YVD6-F1
#
_cell.length_a   1.000
_cell.length_b   1.000
_cell.length_c   1.000
_cell.angle_alpha   90.00
_cell.angle_beta   90.00
_cell.angle_gamma   90.00
#
_symmetry.space_group_name_H-M   'P 1'
#
loop_
_entity.id
_entity.type
_entity.pdbx_description
1 polymer ?
#
loop_
_entity_poly.entity_id
_entity_poly.type
_entity_poly.pdbx_seq_one_letter_code
_entity_poly.pdbx_strand_id
1 'polypeptide(L)' 'MQSRPTPAPTWIAPAEAIVAAYLEEAAGDAILALHRAVADALTDLCEAERRTLRRDRLISHGYARGQPDRVD' A
#
# COMPACT_ATOMS: atom_id res chain seq x y z
N MET A 1 25.60 26.44 -19.94
CA MET A 1 24.57 25.39 -19.98
C MET A 1 24.01 25.25 -18.57
N GLN A 2 22.92 25.95 -18.24
CA GLN A 2 22.30 25.81 -16.90
C GLN A 2 21.36 24.60 -16.94
N SER A 3 21.65 23.60 -16.12
CA SER A 3 20.82 22.40 -15.99
C SER A 3 19.46 22.79 -15.43
N ARG A 4 18.40 22.60 -16.24
CA ARG A 4 17.02 22.82 -15.82
C ARG A 4 16.72 21.90 -14.62
N PRO A 5 16.34 22.43 -13.44
CA PRO A 5 15.89 21.57 -12.35
C PRO A 5 14.67 20.81 -12.83
N THR A 6 14.79 19.49 -12.86
CA THR A 6 13.67 18.62 -13.22
C THR A 6 12.71 18.68 -12.04
N PRO A 7 11.42 18.99 -12.25
CA PRO A 7 10.47 19.01 -11.14
C PRO A 7 10.47 17.62 -10.51
N ALA A 8 10.83 17.58 -9.24
CA ALA A 8 10.87 16.35 -8.48
C ALA A 8 9.43 15.80 -8.38
N PRO A 9 9.20 14.49 -8.55
CA PRO A 9 7.88 13.92 -8.41
C PRO A 9 7.19 14.34 -7.10
N THR A 10 5.88 14.61 -7.15
CA THR A 10 5.08 15.10 -6.02
C THR A 10 5.03 14.16 -4.81
N TRP A 11 5.41 12.89 -4.99
CA TRP A 11 5.46 11.89 -3.94
C TRP A 11 6.79 11.89 -3.15
N ILE A 12 7.80 12.66 -3.58
CA ILE A 12 9.08 12.74 -2.88
C ILE A 12 8.92 13.31 -1.47
N ALA A 13 8.18 14.41 -1.30
CA ALA A 13 7.98 15.02 0.02
C ALA A 13 7.28 14.07 1.03
N PRO A 14 6.21 13.33 0.66
CA PRO A 14 5.68 12.27 1.50
C PRO A 14 6.66 11.14 1.80
N ALA A 15 7.44 10.69 0.81
CA ALA A 15 8.39 9.59 0.99
C ALA A 15 9.53 9.98 1.93
N GLU A 16 10.03 11.21 1.84
CA GLU A 16 11.05 11.76 2.75
C GLU A 16 10.54 11.79 4.20
N ALA A 17 9.28 12.18 4.41
CA ALA A 17 8.68 12.18 5.75
C ALA A 17 8.57 10.76 6.33
N ILE A 18 8.20 9.77 5.51
CA ILE A 18 8.14 8.36 5.92
C ILE A 18 9.54 7.85 6.29
N VAL A 19 10.54 8.12 5.45
CA VAL A 19 11.93 7.72 5.71
C VAL A 19 12.46 8.36 7.00
N ALA A 20 12.16 9.64 7.24
CA ALA A 20 12.56 10.33 8.45
C ALA A 20 11.97 9.68 9.71
N ALA A 21 10.69 9.27 9.68
CA ALA A 21 10.04 8.59 10.80
C ALA A 21 10.72 7.25 11.13
N TYR A 22 11.02 6.42 10.11
CA TYR A 22 11.72 5.15 10.35
C TYR A 22 13.15 5.34 10.87
N LEU A 23 13.86 6.39 10.42
CA LEU A 23 15.19 6.73 10.95
C LEU A 23 15.13 7.18 12.40
N GLU A 24 14.13 7.99 12.77
CA GLU A 24 13.92 8.42 14.15
C GLU A 24 13.65 7.21 15.07
N GLU A 25 12.77 6.30 14.65
CA GLU A 25 12.47 5.06 15.38
C GLU A 25 13.66 4.08 15.48
N ALA A 26 14.55 4.12 14.49
CA ALA A 26 15.77 3.32 14.46
C ALA A 26 16.96 4.01 15.15
N ALA A 27 16.73 5.13 15.85
CA ALA A 27 17.77 5.94 16.49
C ALA A 27 18.93 6.31 15.54
N GLY A 28 18.60 6.57 14.26
CA GLY A 28 19.55 6.91 13.20
C GLY A 28 20.21 5.71 12.50
N ASP A 29 19.90 4.47 12.87
CA ASP A 29 20.38 3.29 12.13
C ASP A 29 19.61 3.12 10.81
N ALA A 30 20.23 3.53 9.72
CA ALA A 30 19.64 3.49 8.38
C ALA A 30 19.35 2.07 7.88
N ILE A 31 20.15 1.06 8.25
CA ILE A 31 19.94 -0.32 7.80
C ILE A 31 18.73 -0.91 8.55
N LEU A 32 18.65 -0.68 9.85
CA LEU A 32 17.49 -1.08 10.65
C LEU A 32 16.21 -0.39 10.19
N ALA A 33 16.27 0.92 9.93
CA ALA A 33 15.15 1.69 9.39
C ALA A 33 14.65 1.11 8.05
N LEU A 34 15.57 0.79 7.14
CA LEU A 34 15.24 0.19 5.85
C LEU A 34 14.60 -1.20 6.02
N HIS A 35 15.16 -2.04 6.89
CA HIS A 35 14.59 -3.36 7.18
C HIS A 35 13.15 -3.26 7.72
N ARG A 36 12.89 -2.30 8.62
CA ARG A 36 11.54 -2.07 9.17
C ARG A 36 10.57 -1.57 8.09
N ALA A 37 10.95 -0.57 7.31
CA ALA A 37 10.12 -0.04 6.23
C ALA A 37 9.76 -1.11 5.19
N VAL A 38 10.70 -1.99 4.83
CA VAL A 38 10.44 -3.10 3.91
C VAL A 38 9.52 -4.15 4.54
N ALA A 39 9.70 -4.49 5.81
CA ALA A 39 8.84 -5.45 6.50
C ALA A 39 7.38 -4.95 6.60
N ASP A 40 7.19 -3.66 6.87
CA ASP A 40 5.85 -3.05 6.92
C ASP A 40 5.22 -3.02 5.52
N ALA A 41 5.97 -2.62 4.49
CA ALA A 41 5.48 -2.64 3.11
C ALA A 41 5.06 -4.04 2.63
N LEU A 42 5.82 -5.09 3.02
CA LEU A 42 5.44 -6.48 2.74
C LEU A 42 4.19 -6.91 3.52
N THR A 43 4.04 -6.44 4.75
CA THR A 43 2.84 -6.69 5.56
C THR A 43 1.61 -6.05 4.91
N ASP A 44 1.72 -4.79 4.49
CA ASP A 44 0.68 -4.06 3.77
C ASP A 44 0.30 -4.74 2.45
N LEU A 45 1.29 -5.24 1.71
CA LEU A 45 1.04 -6.01 0.48
C LEU A 45 0.26 -7.29 0.79
N CYS A 46 0.69 -8.09 1.76
CA CYS A 46 -0.03 -9.29 2.16
C CYS A 46 -1.45 -8.98 2.68
N GLU A 47 -1.64 -7.87 3.38
CA GLU A 47 -2.97 -7.41 3.79
C GLU A 47 -3.85 -7.04 2.60
N ALA A 48 -3.31 -6.31 1.64
CA ALA A 48 -4.00 -5.94 0.41
C ALA A 48 -4.41 -7.19 -0.39
N GLU A 49 -3.51 -8.16 -0.56
CA GLU A 49 -3.80 -9.44 -1.20
C GLU A 49 -4.91 -10.21 -0.46
N ARG A 50 -4.85 -10.27 0.87
CA ARG A 50 -5.92 -10.87 1.68
C ARG A 50 -7.26 -10.15 1.54
N ARG A 51 -7.28 -8.82 1.38
CA ARG A 51 -8.51 -8.05 1.13
C ARG A 51 -9.08 -8.37 -0.26
N THR A 52 -8.23 -8.47 -1.28
CA THR A 52 -8.63 -8.84 -2.65
C THR A 52 -9.22 -10.25 -2.69
N LEU A 53 -8.53 -11.26 -2.14
CA LEU A 53 -9.02 -12.63 -2.10
C LEU A 53 -10.34 -12.78 -1.32
N ARG A 54 -10.52 -11.99 -0.24
CA ARG A 54 -11.79 -11.95 0.50
C ARG A 54 -12.91 -11.29 -0.31
N ARG A 55 -12.62 -10.24 -1.10
CA ARG A 55 -13.58 -9.62 -2.02
C ARG A 55 -13.98 -10.58 -3.14
N ASP A 56 -13.02 -11.26 -3.75
CA ASP A 56 -13.28 -12.22 -4.82
C ASP A 56 -14.09 -13.41 -4.32
N ARG A 57 -13.80 -13.89 -3.10
CA ARG A 57 -14.57 -14.96 -2.46
C ARG A 57 -16.02 -14.55 -2.18
N LEU A 58 -16.27 -13.30 -1.78
CA LEU A 58 -17.62 -12.76 -1.61
C LEU A 58 -18.35 -12.57 -2.95
N ILE A 59 -17.64 -12.21 -4.02
CA ILE A 59 -18.19 -12.18 -5.37
C ILE A 59 -18.61 -13.60 -5.80
N SER A 60 -17.77 -14.60 -5.59
CA SER A 60 -18.08 -16.00 -5.94
C SER A 60 -19.14 -16.66 -5.06
N HIS A 61 -19.31 -16.25 -3.79
CA HIS A 61 -20.30 -16.84 -2.86
C HIS A 61 -21.61 -16.04 -2.73
N GLY A 62 -21.67 -14.80 -3.23
CA GLY A 62 -22.69 -13.82 -2.83
C GLY A 62 -23.40 -13.04 -3.94
N TYR A 63 -22.98 -13.13 -5.20
CA TYR A 63 -23.85 -12.69 -6.32
C TYR A 63 -24.94 -13.73 -6.67
N ALA A 64 -24.95 -14.88 -5.99
CA ALA A 64 -25.93 -15.96 -6.18
C ALA A 64 -27.24 -15.79 -5.35
N ARG A 65 -27.42 -14.70 -4.60
CA ARG A 65 -28.69 -14.41 -3.89
C ARG A 65 -29.32 -13.07 -4.28
N GLY A 66 -29.32 -12.80 -5.58
CA GLY A 66 -30.02 -11.67 -6.19
C GLY A 66 -31.05 -12.09 -7.22
N GLN A 67 -31.83 -13.16 -6.99
CA GLN A 67 -33.08 -13.36 -7.74
C GLN A 67 -34.13 -14.11 -6.90
N PRO A 68 -35.29 -13.48 -6.67
CA PRO A 68 -36.58 -14.08 -6.99
C PRO A 68 -37.15 -13.26 -8.15
N ASP A 69 -37.09 -13.78 -9.36
CA ASP A 69 -38.25 -14.38 -10.01
C ASP A 69 -39.44 -13.43 -9.97
N ARG A 70 -39.56 -12.61 -11.01
CA ARG A 70 -40.80 -11.95 -11.35
C ARG A 70 -41.22 -12.47 -12.71
N VAL A 71 -41.87 -13.62 -12.68
CA VAL A 71 -42.83 -14.04 -13.71
C VAL A 71 -44.09 -13.21 -13.48
N ASP A 72 -44.35 -12.27 -14.40
CA ASP A 72 -45.66 -11.91 -14.98
C ASP A 72 -45.55 -10.59 -15.76
#